data_AF-A0ABC9VC67-F1
#
_entry.id   AF-A0ABC9VC67-F1
#
_cell.length_a   1.000
_cell.length_b   1.000
_cell.length_c   1.000
_cell.angle_alpha   90.00
_cell.angle_beta   90.00
_cell.angle_gamma   90.00
#
_symmetry.space_group_name_H-M   'P 1'
#
loop_
_entity.id
_entity.type
_entity.pdbx_description
1 polymer ?
#
loop_
_entity_poly.entity_id
_entity_poly.type
_entity_poly.pdbx_seq_one_letter_code
_entity_poly.pdbx_strand_id
1 'polypeptide(L)'
;MKRQSEQIQMMSDREVLFHLYLTQLLLIIVSVVIAFFLFDVSTLRRIWQFDLAKVVVYGGGSAAIVLALDFLAMRYLPKQWHDDGGINEKIFRSRPIPHIFFLCLLIAFSEEWLFRGVIQTHFGLFVASTVFALLHIRYLEKWFLFVMVVLLSFFLGSIYEWTKSLWVTIFAHFLIDFILAVDIRLHYVRERKQNGGNHE
;
A
#
# COMPACT_ATOMS: atom_id res chain seq x y z
N MET A 1 -22.25 11.85 12.18
CA MET A 1 -21.54 10.56 12.04
C MET A 1 -20.08 10.81 12.37
N LYS A 2 -19.43 10.00 13.21
CA LYS A 2 -17.99 10.16 13.50
C LYS A 2 -17.19 9.83 12.26
N ARG A 3 -16.08 10.55 12.01
CA ARG A 3 -15.21 10.28 10.86
C ARG A 3 -14.54 8.91 11.01
N GLN A 4 -14.31 8.20 9.91
CA GLN A 4 -13.68 6.87 9.93
C GLN A 4 -12.33 6.88 10.68
N SER A 5 -11.52 7.93 10.49
CA SER A 5 -10.25 8.09 11.21
C SER A 5 -10.43 8.21 12.73
N GLU A 6 -11.47 8.88 13.21
CA GLU A 6 -11.76 8.99 14.65
C GLU A 6 -12.17 7.65 15.26
N GLN A 7 -12.93 6.84 14.51
CA GLN A 7 -13.31 5.48 14.92
C GLN A 7 -12.08 4.59 15.07
N ILE A 8 -11.18 4.61 14.08
CA ILE A 8 -9.93 3.85 14.10
C ILE A 8 -9.02 4.30 15.27
N GLN A 9 -9.03 5.59 15.60
CA GLN A 9 -8.27 6.09 16.75
C GLN A 9 -8.80 5.60 18.11
N MET A 10 -10.11 5.34 18.23
CA MET A 10 -10.70 4.78 19.46
C MET A 10 -10.46 3.28 19.63
N MET A 11 -10.08 2.56 18.57
CA MET A 11 -9.84 1.11 18.61
C MET A 11 -8.49 0.77 19.28
N SER A 12 -8.35 -0.42 19.82
CA SER A 12 -7.05 -0.95 20.26
C SER A 12 -6.16 -1.29 19.06
N ASP A 13 -4.82 -1.31 19.25
CA ASP A 13 -3.88 -1.68 18.19
C ASP A 13 -4.14 -3.10 17.64
N ARG A 14 -4.75 -3.99 18.44
CA ARG A 14 -5.12 -5.35 18.01
C ARG A 14 -6.34 -5.34 17.10
N GLU A 15 -7.34 -4.53 17.40
CA GLU A 15 -8.55 -4.40 16.57
C GLU A 15 -8.20 -3.80 15.20
N VAL A 16 -7.37 -2.75 15.16
CA VAL A 16 -6.94 -2.16 13.87
C VAL A 16 -6.25 -3.21 12.99
N LEU A 17 -5.37 -4.03 13.55
CA LEU A 17 -4.74 -5.12 12.82
C LEU A 17 -5.72 -6.19 12.38
N PHE A 18 -6.65 -6.59 13.26
CA PHE A 18 -7.66 -7.59 12.92
C PHE A 18 -8.47 -7.14 11.68
N HIS A 19 -8.93 -5.89 11.66
CA HIS A 19 -9.63 -5.34 10.52
C HIS A 19 -8.75 -5.27 9.27
N LEU A 20 -7.48 -4.88 9.42
CA LEU A 20 -6.53 -4.85 8.31
C LEU A 20 -6.34 -6.24 7.68
N TYR A 21 -6.12 -7.28 8.49
CA TYR A 21 -6.02 -8.67 8.02
C TYR A 21 -7.31 -9.17 7.39
N LEU A 22 -8.46 -8.83 7.99
CA LEU A 22 -9.78 -9.19 7.46
C LEU A 22 -10.00 -8.57 6.08
N THR A 23 -9.61 -7.29 5.91
CA THR A 23 -9.67 -6.62 4.61
C THR A 23 -8.78 -7.33 3.60
N GLN A 24 -7.52 -7.63 3.91
CA GLN A 24 -6.63 -8.33 2.96
C GLN A 24 -7.17 -9.71 2.58
N LEU A 25 -7.71 -10.46 3.55
CA LEU A 25 -8.35 -11.75 3.29
C LEU A 25 -9.55 -11.61 2.36
N LEU A 26 -10.42 -10.61 2.60
CA LEU A 26 -11.56 -10.33 1.74
C LEU A 26 -11.11 -9.99 0.31
N LEU A 27 -10.08 -9.15 0.15
CA LEU A 27 -9.54 -8.80 -1.17
C LEU A 27 -9.02 -10.03 -1.91
N ILE A 28 -8.32 -10.94 -1.22
CA ILE A 28 -7.84 -12.20 -1.81
C ILE A 28 -9.03 -13.09 -2.23
N ILE A 29 -10.03 -13.27 -1.36
CA ILE A 29 -11.22 -14.07 -1.67
C ILE A 29 -11.94 -13.50 -2.90
N VAL A 30 -12.19 -12.20 -2.92
CA VAL A 30 -12.82 -11.51 -4.05
C VAL A 30 -11.98 -11.67 -5.32
N SER A 31 -10.66 -11.51 -5.23
CA SER A 31 -9.74 -11.71 -6.36
C SER A 31 -9.85 -13.12 -6.93
N VAL A 32 -9.83 -14.14 -6.08
CA VAL A 32 -9.94 -15.55 -6.48
C VAL A 32 -11.29 -15.83 -7.13
N VAL A 33 -12.39 -15.37 -6.51
CA VAL A 33 -13.74 -15.58 -7.03
C VAL A 33 -13.90 -14.92 -8.40
N ILE A 34 -13.52 -13.65 -8.55
CA ILE A 34 -13.63 -12.96 -9.84
C ILE A 34 -12.70 -13.58 -10.87
N ALA A 35 -11.45 -13.91 -10.51
CA ALA A 35 -10.50 -14.56 -11.41
C ALA A 35 -11.03 -15.91 -11.92
N PHE A 36 -11.69 -16.70 -11.07
CA PHE A 36 -12.28 -17.98 -11.45
C PHE A 36 -13.35 -17.83 -12.56
N PHE A 37 -14.14 -16.75 -12.53
CA PHE A 37 -15.16 -16.50 -13.56
C PHE A 37 -14.62 -15.83 -14.82
N LEU A 38 -13.58 -15.00 -14.71
CA LEU A 38 -13.10 -14.17 -15.81
C LEU A 38 -11.87 -14.72 -16.55
N PHE A 39 -11.06 -15.57 -15.91
CA PHE A 39 -9.75 -15.96 -16.42
C PHE A 39 -9.74 -17.42 -16.89
N ASP A 40 -9.06 -17.65 -18.01
CA ASP A 40 -8.58 -18.98 -18.36
C ASP A 40 -7.20 -19.24 -17.74
N VAL A 41 -6.77 -20.51 -17.80
CA VAL A 41 -5.45 -20.93 -17.28
C VAL A 41 -4.31 -20.19 -18.00
N SER A 42 -4.48 -19.84 -19.28
CA SER A 42 -3.46 -19.16 -20.06
C SER A 42 -3.24 -17.71 -19.59
N THR A 43 -4.31 -16.99 -19.26
CA THR A 43 -4.26 -15.63 -18.71
C THR A 43 -3.64 -15.66 -17.32
N LEU A 44 -4.06 -16.59 -16.45
CA LEU A 44 -3.45 -16.76 -15.12
C LEU A 44 -1.94 -17.01 -15.22
N ARG A 45 -1.51 -17.92 -16.10
CA ARG A 45 -0.08 -18.21 -16.29
C ARG A 45 0.69 -16.97 -16.78
N ARG A 46 0.08 -16.14 -17.62
CA ARG A 46 0.70 -14.93 -18.17
C ARG A 46 0.93 -13.89 -17.07
N ILE A 47 -0.08 -13.58 -16.28
CA ILE A 47 0.01 -12.52 -15.26
C ILE A 47 0.95 -12.88 -14.11
N TRP A 48 1.06 -14.18 -13.80
CA TRP A 48 1.91 -14.73 -12.73
C TRP A 48 3.30 -15.14 -13.20
N GLN A 49 3.68 -14.85 -14.44
CA GLN A 49 5.01 -15.15 -14.95
C GLN A 49 6.08 -14.37 -14.16
N PHE A 50 6.97 -15.10 -13.50
CA PHE A 50 8.04 -14.54 -12.71
C PHE A 50 9.30 -14.31 -13.54
N ASP A 51 9.85 -13.11 -13.43
CA ASP A 51 11.11 -12.69 -14.04
C ASP A 51 11.84 -11.80 -13.04
N LEU A 52 12.88 -12.35 -12.39
CA LEU A 52 13.61 -11.68 -11.33
C LEU A 52 14.23 -10.35 -11.81
N ALA A 53 14.75 -10.31 -13.03
CA ALA A 53 15.39 -9.12 -13.57
C ALA A 53 14.37 -8.00 -13.74
N LYS A 54 13.19 -8.29 -14.30
CA LYS A 54 12.11 -7.31 -14.41
C LYS A 54 11.63 -6.83 -13.04
N VAL A 55 11.43 -7.76 -12.11
CA VAL A 55 10.96 -7.43 -10.75
C VAL A 55 11.92 -6.49 -10.05
N VAL A 56 13.22 -6.79 -10.06
CA VAL A 56 14.23 -5.96 -9.39
C VAL A 56 14.41 -4.61 -10.10
N VAL A 57 14.58 -4.62 -11.43
CA VAL A 57 14.86 -3.39 -12.20
C VAL A 57 13.65 -2.47 -12.26
N TYR A 58 12.51 -2.98 -12.74
CA TYR A 58 11.32 -2.15 -12.91
C TYR A 58 10.58 -1.94 -11.59
N GLY A 59 10.48 -2.97 -10.75
CA GLY A 59 9.79 -2.85 -9.46
C GLY A 59 10.59 -2.01 -8.48
N GLY A 60 11.90 -2.31 -8.32
CA GLY A 60 12.80 -1.52 -7.49
C GLY A 60 12.98 -0.09 -8.01
N GLY A 61 13.13 0.11 -9.32
CA GLY A 61 13.21 1.44 -9.93
C GLY A 61 11.93 2.25 -9.72
N SER A 62 10.75 1.63 -9.88
CA SER A 62 9.46 2.29 -9.62
C SER A 62 9.31 2.69 -8.16
N ALA A 63 9.65 1.80 -7.23
CA ALA A 63 9.64 2.11 -5.80
C ALA A 63 10.59 3.25 -5.46
N ALA A 64 11.80 3.26 -6.02
CA ALA A 64 12.78 4.33 -5.79
C ALA A 64 12.27 5.69 -6.26
N ILE A 65 11.61 5.76 -7.42
CA ILE A 65 11.01 7.00 -7.93
C ILE A 65 9.92 7.50 -6.97
N VAL A 66 8.99 6.63 -6.57
CA VAL A 66 7.89 7.00 -5.66
C VAL A 66 8.43 7.46 -4.31
N LEU A 67 9.34 6.71 -3.71
CA LEU A 67 9.94 7.05 -2.42
C LEU A 67 10.72 8.37 -2.49
N ALA A 68 11.44 8.63 -3.58
CA ALA A 68 12.13 9.91 -3.76
C ALA A 68 11.14 11.08 -3.80
N LEU A 69 10.03 10.94 -4.53
CA LEU A 69 8.97 11.95 -4.57
C LEU A 69 8.31 12.13 -3.21
N ASP A 70 8.04 11.04 -2.50
CA ASP A 70 7.38 11.06 -1.20
C ASP A 70 8.27 11.73 -0.14
N PHE A 71 9.56 11.38 -0.06
CA PHE A 71 10.51 12.06 0.83
C PHE A 71 10.74 13.52 0.45
N LEU A 72 10.73 13.85 -0.85
CA LEU A 72 10.79 15.24 -1.30
C LEU A 72 9.56 16.02 -0.84
N ALA A 73 8.38 15.42 -0.99
CA ALA A 73 7.12 15.98 -0.53
C ALA A 73 7.11 16.17 1.00
N MET A 74 7.60 15.21 1.78
CA MET A 74 7.74 15.35 3.23
C MET A 74 8.72 16.45 3.64
N ARG A 75 9.77 16.69 2.85
CA ARG A 75 10.78 17.72 3.12
C ARG A 75 10.29 19.14 2.83
N TYR A 76 9.53 19.32 1.76
CA TYR A 76 9.17 20.66 1.27
C TYR A 76 7.70 21.05 1.51
N LEU A 77 6.79 20.09 1.69
CA LEU A 77 5.36 20.38 1.88
C LEU A 77 4.99 20.44 3.37
N PRO A 78 3.90 21.15 3.71
CA PRO A 78 3.41 21.20 5.08
C PRO A 78 3.07 19.81 5.64
N LYS A 79 3.53 19.51 6.86
CA LYS A 79 3.28 18.22 7.54
C LYS A 79 1.79 17.83 7.59
N GLN A 80 0.90 18.82 7.72
CA GLN A 80 -0.55 18.64 7.76
C GLN A 80 -1.15 18.03 6.47
N TRP A 81 -0.45 18.10 5.33
CA TRP A 81 -0.92 17.48 4.08
C TRP A 81 -0.72 15.97 4.06
N HIS A 82 0.28 15.49 4.79
CA HIS A 82 0.61 14.07 4.94
C HIS A 82 -0.11 13.43 6.13
N ASP A 83 -0.87 14.20 6.91
CA ASP A 83 -1.57 13.71 8.08
C ASP A 83 -2.79 12.86 7.71
N ASP A 84 -2.58 11.56 7.86
CA ASP A 84 -3.52 10.47 7.59
C ASP A 84 -4.50 10.22 8.77
N GLY A 85 -4.46 11.10 9.78
CA GLY A 85 -5.17 10.97 11.04
C GLY A 85 -4.45 10.12 12.08
N GLY A 86 -3.13 9.91 11.94
CA GLY A 86 -2.27 9.13 12.83
C GLY A 86 -2.49 7.62 12.75
N ILE A 87 -3.07 7.12 11.65
CA ILE A 87 -3.45 5.70 11.53
C ILE A 87 -2.23 4.85 11.17
N ASN A 88 -1.42 5.28 10.19
CA ASN A 88 -0.19 4.59 9.84
C ASN A 88 0.77 4.52 11.04
N GLU A 89 0.89 5.63 11.78
CA GLU A 89 1.62 5.68 13.05
C GLU A 89 1.10 4.61 14.02
N LYS A 90 -0.22 4.52 14.22
CA LYS A 90 -0.84 3.52 15.10
C LYS A 90 -0.59 2.08 14.66
N ILE A 91 -0.60 1.80 13.36
CA ILE A 91 -0.39 0.45 12.81
C ILE A 91 1.07 0.01 13.01
N PHE A 92 2.04 0.88 12.72
CA PHE A 92 3.44 0.47 12.57
C PHE A 92 4.33 0.80 13.78
N ARG A 93 4.05 1.87 14.53
CA ARG A 93 4.97 2.38 15.58
C ARG A 93 5.37 1.35 16.61
N SER A 94 4.46 0.44 16.99
CA SER A 94 4.65 -0.52 18.09
C SER A 94 5.07 -1.92 17.60
N ARG A 95 5.34 -2.07 16.29
CA ARG A 95 5.55 -3.39 15.67
C ARG A 95 7.02 -3.68 15.39
N PRO A 96 7.44 -4.95 15.56
CA PRO A 96 8.78 -5.36 15.16
C PRO A 96 8.89 -5.39 13.63
N ILE A 97 10.06 -5.06 13.10
CA ILE A 97 10.31 -4.96 11.65
C ILE A 97 9.92 -6.25 10.89
N PRO A 98 10.15 -7.48 11.38
CA PRO A 98 9.68 -8.68 10.70
C PRO A 98 8.16 -8.76 10.52
N HIS A 99 7.39 -8.23 11.48
CA HIS A 99 5.93 -8.18 11.37
C HIS A 99 5.50 -7.13 10.36
N ILE A 100 6.16 -5.97 10.34
CA ILE A 100 5.95 -4.92 9.33
C ILE A 100 6.20 -5.49 7.92
N PHE A 101 7.31 -6.21 7.74
CA PHE A 101 7.65 -6.87 6.46
C PHE A 101 6.51 -7.76 5.97
N PHE A 102 6.04 -8.69 6.81
CA PHE A 102 4.95 -9.60 6.43
C PHE A 102 3.64 -8.85 6.14
N LEU A 103 3.34 -7.83 6.95
CA LEU A 103 2.12 -7.04 6.81
C LEU A 103 2.10 -6.27 5.48
N CYS A 104 3.17 -5.53 5.16
CA CYS A 104 3.30 -4.81 3.90
C CYS A 104 3.28 -5.76 2.70
N LEU A 105 3.90 -6.95 2.82
CA LEU A 105 3.88 -7.93 1.73
C LEU A 105 2.47 -8.47 1.49
N LEU A 106 1.71 -8.75 2.56
CA LEU A 106 0.33 -9.21 2.45
C LEU A 106 -0.57 -8.15 1.81
N ILE A 107 -0.45 -6.89 2.25
CA ILE A 107 -1.19 -5.75 1.70
C ILE A 107 -0.90 -5.63 0.21
N ALA A 108 0.37 -5.43 -0.15
CA ALA A 108 0.79 -5.28 -1.54
C ALA A 108 0.35 -6.47 -2.41
N PHE A 109 0.50 -7.71 -1.93
CA PHE A 109 0.07 -8.89 -2.68
C PHE A 109 -1.44 -8.88 -2.94
N SER A 110 -2.25 -8.67 -1.90
CA SER A 110 -3.71 -8.76 -2.01
C SER A 110 -4.31 -7.62 -2.83
N GLU A 111 -3.81 -6.40 -2.65
CA GLU A 111 -4.26 -5.24 -3.41
C GLU A 111 -3.85 -5.34 -4.87
N GLU A 112 -2.57 -5.61 -5.16
CA GLU A 112 -2.12 -5.73 -6.55
C GLU A 112 -2.82 -6.88 -7.28
N TRP A 113 -3.06 -8.01 -6.62
CA TRP A 113 -3.82 -9.09 -7.23
C TRP A 113 -5.23 -8.64 -7.61
N LEU A 114 -5.97 -7.99 -6.71
CA LEU A 114 -7.33 -7.52 -7.04
C LEU A 114 -7.29 -6.46 -8.15
N PHE A 115 -6.52 -5.40 -7.95
CA PHE A 115 -6.61 -4.22 -8.80
C PHE A 115 -5.90 -4.41 -10.13
N ARG A 116 -4.69 -4.98 -10.15
CA ARG A 116 -3.88 -5.13 -11.37
C ARG A 116 -4.10 -6.49 -11.99
N GLY A 117 -4.02 -7.53 -11.15
CA GLY A 117 -4.20 -8.90 -11.58
C GLY A 117 -5.60 -9.13 -12.17
N VAL A 118 -6.65 -8.71 -11.47
CA VAL A 118 -8.05 -8.99 -11.84
C VAL A 118 -8.73 -7.83 -12.56
N ILE A 119 -8.90 -6.69 -11.88
CA ILE A 119 -9.73 -5.59 -12.41
C ILE A 119 -9.08 -4.95 -13.64
N GLN A 120 -7.80 -4.59 -13.58
CA GLN A 120 -7.12 -3.93 -14.69
C GLN A 120 -6.98 -4.83 -15.91
N THR A 121 -6.69 -6.12 -15.73
CA THR A 121 -6.57 -7.09 -16.83
C THR A 121 -7.86 -7.19 -17.66
N HIS A 122 -9.03 -7.05 -17.05
CA HIS A 122 -10.32 -7.17 -17.75
C HIS A 122 -10.99 -5.84 -18.10
N PHE A 123 -10.91 -4.86 -17.21
CA PHE A 123 -11.65 -3.60 -17.34
C PHE A 123 -10.74 -2.40 -17.65
N GLY A 124 -9.43 -2.61 -17.69
CA GLY A 124 -8.45 -1.59 -18.06
C GLY A 124 -8.01 -0.68 -16.91
N LEU A 125 -6.98 0.12 -17.20
CA LEU A 125 -6.28 0.99 -16.25
C LEU A 125 -7.23 1.97 -15.54
N PHE A 126 -8.06 2.69 -16.31
CA PHE A 126 -8.95 3.72 -15.76
C PHE A 126 -9.95 3.16 -14.75
N VAL A 127 -10.55 2.00 -15.03
CA VAL A 127 -11.52 1.38 -14.13
C VAL A 127 -10.82 0.92 -12.85
N ALA A 128 -9.68 0.21 -12.98
CA ALA A 128 -8.91 -0.24 -11.83
C ALA A 128 -8.47 0.91 -10.93
N SER A 129 -7.91 1.98 -11.49
CA SER A 129 -7.44 3.13 -10.71
C SER A 129 -8.58 3.93 -10.08
N THR A 130 -9.73 4.04 -10.75
CA THR A 130 -10.91 4.71 -10.18
C THR A 130 -11.48 3.92 -9.00
N VAL A 131 -11.67 2.61 -9.16
CA VAL A 131 -12.19 1.75 -8.08
C VAL A 131 -11.21 1.72 -6.90
N PHE A 132 -9.90 1.65 -7.17
CA PHE A 132 -8.86 1.74 -6.14
C PHE A 132 -8.98 3.04 -5.33
N ALA A 133 -9.05 4.18 -6.01
CA ALA A 133 -9.16 5.49 -5.37
C ALA A 133 -10.44 5.63 -4.53
N LEU A 134 -11.57 5.10 -5.00
CA LEU A 134 -12.84 5.14 -4.27
C LEU A 134 -12.86 4.25 -3.04
N LEU A 135 -12.14 3.12 -3.06
CA LEU A 135 -11.99 2.25 -1.89
C LEU A 135 -11.09 2.85 -0.81
N HIS A 136 -10.26 3.84 -1.16
CA HIS A 136 -9.48 4.64 -0.21
C HIS A 136 -10.33 5.76 0.43
N ILE A 137 -11.49 5.39 0.98
CA ILE A 137 -12.50 6.32 1.52
C ILE A 137 -11.89 7.29 2.54
N ARG A 138 -10.97 6.80 3.38
CA ARG A 138 -10.23 7.62 4.35
C ARG A 138 -9.53 8.82 3.72
N TYR A 139 -8.98 8.66 2.52
CA TYR A 139 -8.24 9.70 1.84
C TYR A 139 -9.16 10.66 1.08
N LEU A 140 -10.41 10.29 0.77
CA LEU A 140 -11.36 11.18 0.09
C LEU A 140 -11.57 12.51 0.82
N GLU A 141 -11.48 12.52 2.16
CA GLU A 141 -11.57 13.74 2.97
C GLU A 141 -10.26 14.54 3.02
N LYS A 142 -9.15 13.97 2.54
CA LYS A 142 -7.79 14.52 2.59
C LYS A 142 -7.26 14.70 1.17
N TRP A 143 -7.55 15.85 0.57
CA TRP A 143 -7.29 16.13 -0.86
C TRP A 143 -5.89 15.72 -1.33
N PHE A 144 -4.85 16.00 -0.55
CA PHE A 144 -3.46 15.69 -0.92
C PHE A 144 -3.20 14.18 -0.94
N LEU A 145 -3.57 13.48 0.13
CA LEU A 145 -3.46 12.01 0.20
C LEU A 145 -4.28 11.32 -0.88
N PHE A 146 -5.46 11.85 -1.19
CA PHE A 146 -6.29 11.35 -2.27
C PHE A 146 -5.58 11.47 -3.62
N VAL A 147 -5.05 12.64 -3.96
CA VAL A 147 -4.30 12.85 -5.21
C VAL A 147 -3.10 11.93 -5.26
N MET A 148 -2.35 11.76 -4.17
CA MET A 148 -1.19 10.86 -4.13
C MET A 148 -1.60 9.39 -4.35
N VAL A 149 -2.68 8.92 -3.74
CA VAL A 149 -3.16 7.54 -3.94
C VAL A 149 -3.65 7.32 -5.37
N VAL A 150 -4.31 8.31 -5.98
CA VAL A 150 -4.74 8.25 -7.38
C VAL A 150 -3.53 8.18 -8.30
N LEU A 151 -2.55 9.08 -8.14
CA LEU A 151 -1.34 9.11 -8.96
C LEU A 151 -0.53 7.83 -8.81
N LEU A 152 -0.36 7.33 -7.58
CA LEU A 152 0.31 6.06 -7.32
C LEU A 152 -0.44 4.90 -8.00
N SER A 153 -1.77 4.93 -7.96
CA SER A 153 -2.58 3.89 -8.59
C SER A 153 -2.38 3.83 -10.11
N PHE A 154 -2.45 4.98 -10.77
CA PHE A 154 -2.20 5.10 -12.21
C PHE A 154 -0.76 4.76 -12.57
N PHE A 155 0.21 5.16 -11.75
CA PHE A 155 1.62 4.87 -11.97
C PHE A 155 1.88 3.36 -11.94
N LEU A 156 1.52 2.68 -10.85
CA LEU A 156 1.69 1.22 -10.74
C LEU A 156 0.88 0.48 -11.83
N GLY A 157 -0.33 0.96 -12.14
CA GLY A 157 -1.12 0.41 -13.24
C GLY A 157 -0.44 0.57 -14.60
N SER A 158 0.21 1.70 -14.87
CA SER A 158 0.99 1.91 -16.11
C SER A 158 2.22 1.00 -16.17
N ILE A 159 2.90 0.79 -15.04
CA ILE A 159 4.01 -0.17 -14.93
C ILE A 159 3.54 -1.60 -15.18
N TYR A 160 2.38 -1.99 -14.65
CA TYR A 160 1.77 -3.29 -14.96
C TYR A 160 1.45 -3.42 -16.45
N GLU A 161 0.89 -2.38 -17.06
CA GLU A 161 0.54 -2.39 -18.48
C GLU A 161 1.78 -2.51 -19.39
N TRP A 162 2.90 -1.90 -18.99
CA TRP A 162 4.15 -1.98 -19.74
C TRP A 162 4.90 -3.30 -19.52
N THR A 163 5.03 -3.73 -18.28
CA THR A 163 5.84 -4.92 -17.93
C THR A 163 5.08 -6.24 -18.07
N LYS A 164 3.75 -6.18 -18.06
CA LYS A 164 2.82 -7.32 -18.05
C LYS A 164 3.10 -8.32 -16.92
N SER A 165 3.68 -7.86 -15.82
CA SER A 165 4.08 -8.71 -14.70
C SER A 165 3.48 -8.20 -13.39
N LEU A 166 2.68 -9.04 -12.75
CA LEU A 166 2.09 -8.71 -11.45
C LEU A 166 3.15 -8.63 -10.34
N TRP A 167 4.19 -9.45 -10.45
CA TRP A 167 5.31 -9.45 -9.49
C TRP A 167 6.06 -8.12 -9.45
N VAL A 168 6.14 -7.41 -10.58
CA VAL A 168 6.77 -6.08 -10.65
C VAL A 168 5.99 -5.09 -9.78
N THR A 169 4.66 -5.06 -9.87
CA THR A 169 3.86 -4.11 -9.08
C THR A 169 3.74 -4.53 -7.63
N ILE A 170 3.61 -5.83 -7.34
CA ILE A 170 3.65 -6.36 -5.96
C ILE A 170 4.95 -5.94 -5.29
N PHE A 171 6.08 -6.13 -5.95
CA PHE A 171 7.38 -5.78 -5.37
C PHE A 171 7.54 -4.27 -5.19
N ALA A 172 7.13 -3.47 -6.17
CA ALA A 172 7.18 -2.01 -6.06
C ALA A 172 6.33 -1.50 -4.89
N HIS A 173 5.06 -1.92 -4.82
CA HIS A 173 4.13 -1.53 -3.76
C HIS A 173 4.63 -1.99 -2.39
N PHE A 174 5.07 -3.26 -2.29
CA PHE A 174 5.67 -3.79 -1.07
C PHE A 174 6.85 -2.94 -0.58
N LEU A 175 7.78 -2.58 -1.48
CA LEU A 175 8.95 -1.78 -1.10
C LEU A 175 8.57 -0.39 -0.62
N ILE A 176 7.62 0.27 -1.30
CA ILE A 176 7.12 1.59 -0.92
C ILE A 176 6.55 1.53 0.50
N ASP A 177 5.60 0.62 0.73
CA ASP A 177 4.94 0.46 2.03
C ASP A 177 5.92 0.09 3.13
N PHE A 178 6.82 -0.86 2.85
CA PHE A 178 7.77 -1.36 3.83
C PHE A 178 8.75 -0.28 4.26
N ILE A 179 9.30 0.50 3.32
CA ILE A 179 10.26 1.55 3.63
C ILE A 179 9.59 2.68 4.43
N LEU A 180 8.39 3.12 4.04
CA LEU A 180 7.65 4.14 4.78
C LEU A 180 7.24 3.66 6.19
N ALA A 181 6.79 2.41 6.32
CA ALA A 181 6.44 1.82 7.61
C ALA A 181 7.65 1.64 8.53
N VAL A 182 8.82 1.28 7.98
CA VAL A 182 10.07 1.22 8.74
C VAL A 182 10.51 2.61 9.17
N ASP A 183 10.39 3.63 8.32
CA ASP A 183 10.72 5.01 8.68
C ASP A 183 9.90 5.49 9.89
N ILE A 184 8.59 5.27 9.87
CA ILE A 184 7.68 5.50 11.00
C ILE A 184 8.19 4.82 12.29
N ARG A 185 8.50 3.53 12.21
CA ARG A 185 8.98 2.75 13.36
C ARG A 185 10.32 3.28 13.89
N LEU A 186 11.24 3.66 13.02
CA LEU A 186 12.55 4.19 13.41
C LEU A 186 12.44 5.58 14.04
N HIS A 187 11.57 6.44 13.51
CA HIS A 187 11.25 7.74 14.09
C HIS A 187 10.71 7.59 15.51
N TYR A 188 9.71 6.73 15.71
CA TYR A 188 9.15 6.44 17.04
C TYR A 188 10.21 5.94 18.05
N VAL A 189 11.10 5.03 17.63
CA VAL A 189 12.17 4.51 18.50
C VAL A 189 13.18 5.59 18.86
N ARG A 190 13.53 6.50 17.93
CA ARG A 190 14.45 7.62 18.18
C ARG A 190 13.86 8.62 19.17
N GLU A 191 12.60 9.02 18.98
CA GLU A 191 11.90 9.94 19.90
C GLU A 191 11.80 9.36 21.31
N ARG A 192 11.49 8.06 21.42
CA ARG A 192 11.39 7.39 22.73
C ARG A 192 12.74 7.33 23.45
N LYS A 193 13.85 7.14 22.73
CA LYS A 193 15.20 7.19 23.30
C LYS A 193 15.57 8.60 23.79
N GLN A 194 15.23 9.63 23.03
CA GLN A 194 15.48 11.03 23.41
C GLN A 194 14.67 11.43 24.65
N ASN A 195 13.40 11.04 24.72
CA ASN A 195 12.54 11.35 25.86
C ASN A 195 12.86 10.50 27.10
N GLY A 196 13.35 9.27 26.93
CA GLY A 196 13.77 8.39 28.02
C GLY A 196 15.14 8.74 28.61
N GLY A 197 16.03 9.38 27.85
CA GLY A 197 17.34 9.84 28.32
C GLY A 197 17.35 11.17 29.08
N ASN A 198 16.21 11.84 29.21
CA ASN A 198 16.07 13.10 29.97
C ASN A 198 15.61 12.87 31.43
N HIS A 199 15.57 11.62 31.89
CA HIS A 199 15.14 11.23 33.24
C HIS A 199 16.17 10.37 34.01
N GLU A 200 17.42 10.32 33.53
CA GLU A 200 18.58 9.79 34.25
C GLU A 200 19.61 10.90 34.47
#